data_AF-A0A9R1URI8-F1
#
_entry.id   AF-A0A9R1URI8-F1
#
_cell.length_a   1.000
_cell.length_b   1.000
_cell.length_c   1.000
_cell.angle_alpha   90.00
_cell.angle_beta   90.00
_cell.angle_gamma   90.00
#
_symmetry.space_group_name_H-M   'P 1'
#
loop_
_entity.id
_entity.type
_entity.pdbx_description
1 polymer ?
#
loop_
_entity_poly.entity_id
_entity_poly.type
_entity_poly.pdbx_seq_one_letter_code
_entity_poly.pdbx_strand_id
1 'polypeptide(L)'
;MYIRRDPKRKASRREWRRFNGRMKRTIERTLLSNQAFQSSIPQTNRRIVARSRKNLKMSWQSYVDDHLMCDIEGTGHHLISAAIIGADGSVWAKSSAFPQLKPEEVTAIGKDFDEPGHLAPTGLFIAGTKYMVIQGEPGAVIRGKKGAGGICIKKTGQAMVFGLYDEPVAPGQCNKVVEGLGDYLVEQGL
;
A
#
# COMPACT_ATOMS: atom_id res chain seq x y z
N MET A 1 15.69 5.46 33.45
CA MET A 1 14.35 4.91 33.13
C MET A 1 14.51 4.03 31.89
N TYR A 2 14.57 2.71 32.07
CA TYR A 2 14.89 1.76 31.01
C TYR A 2 13.70 1.58 30.07
N ILE A 3 13.83 2.00 28.81
CA ILE A 3 12.85 1.77 27.76
C ILE A 3 12.88 0.27 27.43
N ARG A 4 11.88 -0.48 27.94
CA ARG A 4 11.66 -1.88 27.58
C ARG A 4 11.24 -1.95 26.10
N ARG A 5 12.15 -2.41 25.25
CA ARG A 5 11.83 -2.82 23.87
C ARG A 5 10.89 -4.02 23.92
N ASP A 6 9.69 -3.83 23.38
CA ASP A 6 8.64 -4.86 23.29
C ASP A 6 9.10 -6.05 22.42
N PRO A 7 9.09 -7.30 22.91
CA PRO A 7 9.67 -8.46 22.20
C PRO A 7 8.82 -8.99 21.02
N LYS A 8 7.61 -8.48 20.79
CA LYS A 8 6.67 -9.06 19.81
C LYS A 8 6.91 -8.67 18.34
N ARG A 9 7.88 -7.81 18.03
CA ARG A 9 8.16 -7.29 16.66
C ARG A 9 9.06 -8.19 15.78
N LYS A 10 9.29 -9.45 16.13
CA LYS A 10 10.22 -10.36 15.40
C LYS A 10 9.59 -11.46 14.56
N ALA A 11 8.27 -11.68 14.64
CA ALA A 11 7.63 -12.83 13.99
C ALA A 11 7.49 -12.71 12.45
N SER A 12 7.37 -11.52 11.86
CA SER A 12 6.99 -11.42 10.43
C SER A 12 8.15 -11.32 9.43
N ARG A 13 9.38 -10.96 9.83
CA ARG A 13 10.48 -10.72 8.87
C ARG A 13 10.93 -11.96 8.09
N ARG A 14 10.85 -13.15 8.70
CA ARG A 14 11.24 -14.41 8.03
C ARG A 14 10.18 -14.91 7.06
N GLU A 15 8.91 -14.74 7.40
CA GLU A 15 7.78 -15.06 6.53
C GLU A 15 7.71 -14.10 5.34
N TRP A 16 7.95 -12.80 5.58
CA TRP A 16 8.05 -11.80 4.51
C TRP A 16 9.24 -12.04 3.57
N ARG A 17 10.41 -12.45 4.10
CA ARG A 17 11.55 -12.87 3.27
C ARG A 17 11.27 -14.15 2.48
N ARG A 18 10.52 -15.11 3.04
CA ARG A 18 10.12 -16.34 2.34
C ARG A 18 9.09 -16.05 1.25
N PHE A 19 8.16 -15.15 1.51
CA PHE A 19 7.19 -14.64 0.53
C PHE A 19 7.90 -13.95 -0.64
N ASN A 20 8.80 -12.99 -0.35
CA ASN A 20 9.64 -12.33 -1.37
C ASN A 20 10.57 -13.29 -2.12
N GLY A 21 11.13 -14.28 -1.44
CA GLY A 21 12.03 -15.27 -2.05
C GLY A 21 11.31 -16.29 -2.94
N ARG A 22 10.02 -16.54 -2.72
CA ARG A 22 9.18 -17.34 -3.62
C ARG A 22 8.77 -16.50 -4.85
N MET A 23 8.48 -15.23 -4.64
CA MET A 23 8.10 -14.28 -5.69
C MET A 23 9.25 -13.99 -6.66
N LYS A 24 10.47 -13.73 -6.17
CA LYS A 24 11.67 -13.56 -7.02
C LYS A 24 11.95 -14.78 -7.92
N ARG A 25 11.83 -15.99 -7.37
CA ARG A 25 12.06 -17.24 -8.13
C ARG A 25 10.98 -17.51 -9.17
N THR A 26 9.73 -17.14 -8.89
CA THR A 26 8.65 -17.23 -9.88
C THR A 26 8.83 -16.20 -11.00
N ILE A 27 9.28 -14.99 -10.69
CA ILE A 27 9.59 -13.94 -11.69
C ILE A 27 10.76 -14.38 -12.59
N GLU A 28 11.86 -14.86 -12.03
CA GLU A 28 13.03 -15.32 -12.81
C GLU A 28 12.71 -16.55 -13.68
N ARG A 29 11.95 -17.53 -13.17
CA ARG A 29 11.51 -18.68 -14.00
C ARG A 29 10.58 -18.28 -15.14
N THR A 30 9.75 -17.27 -14.94
CA THR A 30 8.82 -16.76 -15.96
C THR A 30 9.55 -15.91 -17.01
N LEU A 31 10.64 -15.23 -16.64
CA LEU A 31 11.49 -14.48 -17.56
C LEU A 31 12.29 -15.40 -18.49
N LEU A 32 12.87 -16.47 -17.94
CA LEU A 32 13.71 -17.41 -18.71
C LEU A 32 12.88 -18.31 -19.65
N SER A 33 11.68 -18.74 -19.23
CA SER A 33 10.78 -19.50 -20.11
C SER A 33 10.23 -18.66 -21.27
N ASN A 34 10.00 -17.36 -21.04
CA ASN A 34 9.56 -16.42 -22.08
C ASN A 34 10.63 -16.13 -23.13
N GLN A 35 11.91 -16.10 -22.74
CA GLN A 35 13.01 -15.80 -23.67
C GLN A 35 13.22 -16.94 -24.67
N ALA A 36 13.07 -18.19 -24.21
CA ALA A 36 13.19 -19.39 -25.06
C ALA A 36 11.99 -19.60 -26.00
N PHE A 37 10.80 -19.11 -25.63
CA PHE A 37 9.60 -19.22 -26.47
C PHE A 37 9.49 -18.11 -27.53
N GLN A 38 10.15 -16.96 -27.33
CA GLN A 38 10.12 -15.85 -28.29
C GLN A 38 11.01 -16.06 -29.52
N SER A 39 12.03 -16.92 -29.43
CA SER A 39 12.94 -17.21 -30.54
C SER A 39 12.38 -18.21 -31.57
N SER A 40 11.27 -18.89 -31.26
CA SER A 40 10.68 -19.93 -32.12
C SER A 40 9.44 -19.50 -32.93
N ILE A 41 9.01 -18.23 -32.83
CA ILE A 41 7.79 -17.75 -33.50
C ILE A 41 8.13 -17.10 -34.86
N PRO A 42 7.53 -17.56 -35.97
CA PRO A 42 7.69 -16.93 -37.29
C PRO A 42 7.24 -15.47 -37.30
N GLN A 43 8.02 -14.60 -37.96
CA GLN A 43 7.89 -13.14 -37.90
C GLN A 43 6.52 -12.59 -38.36
N THR A 44 5.77 -13.36 -39.15
CA THR A 44 4.49 -12.97 -39.77
C THR A 44 3.32 -12.80 -38.79
N ASN A 45 3.40 -13.31 -37.55
CA ASN A 45 2.31 -13.23 -36.56
C ASN A 45 2.56 -12.26 -35.38
N ARG A 46 3.62 -11.44 -35.41
CA ARG A 46 3.95 -10.53 -34.29
C ARG A 46 2.88 -9.47 -33.98
N ARG A 47 1.98 -9.15 -34.91
CA ARG A 47 0.94 -8.13 -34.70
C ARG A 47 -0.26 -8.62 -33.88
N ILE A 48 -0.56 -9.92 -33.90
CA ILE A 48 -1.74 -10.47 -33.20
C ILE A 48 -1.38 -10.82 -31.74
N VAL A 49 -0.16 -11.30 -31.50
CA VAL A 49 0.33 -11.63 -30.15
C VAL A 49 0.73 -10.38 -29.34
N ALA A 50 0.97 -9.24 -30.01
CA ALA A 50 1.25 -7.97 -29.35
C ALA A 50 0.06 -7.42 -28.53
N ARG A 51 -1.16 -7.93 -28.76
CA ARG A 51 -2.39 -7.43 -28.11
C ARG A 51 -2.65 -7.97 -26.70
N SER A 52 -1.88 -8.99 -26.26
CA SER A 52 -1.94 -9.50 -24.88
C SER A 52 -0.56 -9.52 -24.22
N ARG A 53 0.19 -8.45 -24.43
CA ARG A 53 1.26 -8.03 -23.52
C ARG A 53 0.70 -6.90 -22.65
N LYS A 54 -0.16 -7.24 -21.69
CA LYS A 54 -0.38 -6.30 -20.58
C LYS A 54 0.97 -6.21 -19.86
N ASN A 55 1.63 -5.07 -20.09
CA ASN A 55 2.87 -4.60 -19.50
C ASN A 55 3.29 -5.38 -18.24
N LEU A 56 4.52 -5.88 -18.23
CA LEU A 56 5.29 -6.02 -16.99
C LEU A 56 5.40 -4.60 -16.40
N LYS A 57 4.37 -4.18 -15.66
CA LYS A 57 4.16 -2.80 -15.24
C LYS A 57 4.97 -2.57 -13.97
N MET A 58 6.22 -2.12 -14.12
CA MET A 58 6.88 -1.36 -13.04
C MET A 58 6.21 0.02 -12.98
N SER A 59 4.98 0.06 -12.50
CA SER A 59 4.22 1.28 -12.26
C SER A 59 3.71 1.25 -10.84
N TRP A 60 3.56 2.43 -10.22
CA TRP A 60 2.97 2.57 -8.89
C TRP A 60 1.63 1.82 -8.72
N GLN A 61 0.91 1.63 -9.83
CA GLN A 61 -0.31 0.83 -9.86
C GLN A 61 -0.11 -0.62 -9.44
N SER A 62 1.02 -1.25 -9.77
CA SER A 62 1.30 -2.63 -9.36
C SER A 62 1.57 -2.75 -7.86
N TYR A 63 2.08 -1.70 -7.20
CA TYR A 63 2.13 -1.69 -5.73
C TYR A 63 0.73 -1.68 -5.12
N VAL A 64 -0.19 -0.91 -5.70
CA VAL A 64 -1.59 -0.91 -5.24
C VAL A 64 -2.27 -2.25 -5.52
N ASP A 65 -2.23 -2.72 -6.76
CA ASP A 65 -2.96 -3.91 -7.21
C ASP A 65 -2.38 -5.19 -6.58
N ASP A 66 -1.06 -5.35 -6.54
CA ASP A 66 -0.40 -6.60 -6.12
C ASP A 66 -0.09 -6.64 -4.61
N HIS A 67 0.02 -5.48 -3.94
CA HIS A 67 0.44 -5.42 -2.52
C HIS A 67 -0.61 -4.84 -1.57
N LEU A 68 -1.41 -3.86 -1.99
CA LEU A 68 -2.44 -3.26 -1.12
C LEU A 68 -3.80 -3.92 -1.27
N MET A 69 -4.17 -4.29 -2.50
CA MET A 69 -5.46 -4.89 -2.84
C MET A 69 -5.42 -6.43 -2.88
N CYS A 70 -4.31 -7.04 -2.46
CA CYS A 70 -4.19 -8.48 -2.41
C CYS A 70 -4.94 -9.09 -1.22
N ASP A 71 -5.19 -10.40 -1.32
CA ASP A 71 -5.83 -11.15 -0.26
C ASP A 71 -4.97 -11.14 1.00
N ILE A 72 -5.52 -10.60 2.09
CA ILE A 72 -4.83 -10.43 3.35
C ILE A 72 -4.74 -11.79 4.04
N GLU A 73 -3.52 -12.32 4.13
CA GLU A 73 -3.22 -13.57 4.85
C GLU A 73 -3.98 -14.81 4.33
N GLY A 74 -4.47 -14.78 3.08
CA GLY A 74 -5.22 -15.89 2.46
C GLY A 74 -6.61 -16.11 3.04
N THR A 75 -7.20 -15.05 3.62
CA THR A 75 -8.53 -15.08 4.25
C THR A 75 -9.66 -14.84 3.25
N GLY A 76 -9.35 -14.51 1.99
CA GLY A 76 -10.29 -14.06 0.98
C GLY A 76 -10.68 -12.58 1.13
N HIS A 77 -10.07 -11.84 2.04
CA HIS A 77 -10.45 -10.46 2.36
C HIS A 77 -9.42 -9.47 1.85
N HIS A 78 -9.89 -8.32 1.37
CA HIS A 78 -9.06 -7.25 0.82
C HIS A 78 -9.45 -5.91 1.43
N LEU A 79 -8.55 -4.92 1.31
CA LEU A 79 -8.91 -3.53 1.60
C LEU A 79 -10.05 -3.09 0.68
N ILE A 80 -10.92 -2.19 1.15
CA ILE A 80 -11.99 -1.62 0.30
C ILE A 80 -11.33 -0.84 -0.84
N SER A 81 -10.34 -0.03 -0.46
CA SER A 81 -9.63 0.83 -1.38
C SER A 81 -8.28 1.20 -0.81
N ALA A 82 -7.33 1.45 -1.70
CA ALA A 82 -6.00 1.89 -1.37
C ALA A 82 -5.48 2.90 -2.41
N ALA A 83 -4.51 3.72 -2.00
CA ALA A 83 -3.83 4.67 -2.87
C ALA A 83 -2.41 4.99 -2.38
N ILE A 84 -1.57 5.45 -3.31
CA ILE A 84 -0.26 6.02 -3.05
C ILE A 84 -0.28 7.44 -3.58
N ILE A 85 -0.04 8.40 -2.70
CA ILE A 85 -0.12 9.83 -2.99
C ILE A 85 1.20 10.47 -2.61
N GLY A 86 1.80 11.26 -3.49
CA GLY A 86 3.00 12.02 -3.20
C GLY A 86 2.78 13.00 -2.04
N ALA A 87 3.88 13.41 -1.39
CA ALA A 87 3.84 14.43 -0.33
C ALA A 87 3.33 15.80 -0.84
N ASP A 88 3.42 16.04 -2.14
CA ASP A 88 2.86 17.19 -2.86
C ASP A 88 1.34 17.08 -3.14
N GLY A 89 0.74 15.92 -2.82
CA GLY A 89 -0.66 15.60 -3.09
C GLY A 89 -0.94 15.04 -4.49
N SER A 90 0.10 14.80 -5.29
CA SER A 90 -0.05 14.13 -6.59
C SER A 90 -0.44 12.66 -6.40
N VAL A 91 -1.42 12.17 -7.17
CA VAL A 91 -1.84 10.76 -7.07
C VAL A 91 -0.91 9.90 -7.92
N TRP A 92 -0.08 9.08 -7.29
CA TRP A 92 0.85 8.17 -7.99
C TRP A 92 0.15 6.89 -8.45
N ALA A 93 -0.72 6.36 -7.60
CA ALA A 93 -1.59 5.24 -7.92
C ALA A 93 -2.80 5.19 -7.00
N LYS A 94 -3.90 4.61 -7.48
CA LYS A 94 -5.09 4.38 -6.68
C LYS A 94 -5.87 3.17 -7.16
N SER A 95 -6.59 2.53 -6.26
CA SER A 95 -7.60 1.53 -6.59
C SER A 95 -8.82 2.19 -7.22
N SER A 96 -9.61 1.42 -7.99
CA SER A 96 -10.82 1.91 -8.66
C SER A 96 -11.88 2.44 -7.69
N ALA A 97 -11.95 1.87 -6.49
CA ALA A 97 -12.89 2.26 -5.43
C ALA A 97 -12.35 3.39 -4.53
N PHE A 98 -11.14 3.90 -4.77
CA PHE A 98 -10.58 4.94 -3.92
C PHE A 98 -11.28 6.28 -4.16
N PRO A 99 -11.83 6.91 -3.11
CA PRO A 99 -12.58 8.14 -3.26
C PRO A 99 -11.66 9.31 -3.62
N GLN A 100 -12.20 10.34 -4.27
CA GLN A 100 -11.43 11.51 -4.67
C GLN A 100 -11.14 12.40 -3.46
N LEU A 101 -9.87 12.50 -3.08
CA LEU A 101 -9.42 13.40 -2.03
C LEU A 101 -9.45 14.86 -2.47
N LYS A 102 -9.81 15.74 -1.54
CA LYS A 102 -9.66 17.18 -1.73
C LYS A 102 -8.23 17.59 -1.37
N PRO A 103 -7.66 18.62 -2.03
CA PRO A 103 -6.32 19.11 -1.70
C PRO A 103 -6.16 19.54 -0.22
N GLU A 104 -7.23 20.12 0.35
CA GLU A 104 -7.29 20.52 1.75
C GLU A 104 -7.12 19.33 2.71
N GLU A 105 -7.70 18.18 2.38
CA GLU A 105 -7.61 16.95 3.18
C GLU A 105 -6.17 16.42 3.19
N VAL A 106 -5.52 16.40 2.02
CA VAL A 106 -4.12 15.96 1.90
C VAL A 106 -3.19 16.90 2.66
N THR A 107 -3.45 18.21 2.61
CA THR A 107 -2.65 19.21 3.33
C THR A 107 -2.80 19.05 4.84
N ALA A 108 -4.02 18.79 5.33
CA ALA A 108 -4.27 18.57 6.74
C ALA A 108 -3.61 17.29 7.27
N ILE A 109 -3.57 16.23 6.45
CA ILE A 109 -2.84 14.98 6.74
C ILE A 109 -1.33 15.23 6.80
N GLY A 110 -0.78 15.97 5.81
CA GLY A 110 0.63 16.37 5.81
C GLY A 110 1.00 17.13 7.09
N LYS A 111 0.16 18.09 7.50
CA LYS A 111 0.35 18.83 8.75
C LYS A 111 0.31 17.95 9.99
N ASP A 112 -0.57 16.96 10.07
CA ASP A 112 -0.62 16.05 11.23
C ASP A 112 0.63 15.15 11.33
N PHE A 113 1.28 14.84 10.20
CA PHE A 113 2.57 14.17 10.24
C PHE A 113 3.70 15.07 10.75
N ASP A 114 3.63 16.38 10.51
CA ASP A 114 4.63 17.34 10.99
C ASP A 114 4.34 17.78 12.45
N GLU A 115 3.06 17.88 12.81
CA GLU A 115 2.52 18.21 14.12
C GLU A 115 1.57 17.10 14.62
N PRO A 116 2.09 16.04 15.25
CA PRO A 116 1.27 14.90 15.70
C PRO A 116 0.12 15.34 16.62
N GLY A 117 -1.11 15.09 16.20
CA GLY A 117 -2.33 15.43 16.96
C GLY A 117 -3.09 16.63 16.42
N HIS A 118 -2.62 17.29 15.36
CA HIS A 118 -3.32 18.37 14.65
C HIS A 118 -4.75 17.98 14.23
N LEU A 119 -4.95 16.72 13.79
CA LEU A 119 -6.24 16.21 13.34
C LEU A 119 -7.09 15.60 14.46
N ALA A 120 -6.57 15.44 15.67
CA ALA A 120 -7.33 14.88 16.79
C ALA A 120 -8.62 15.68 17.15
N PRO A 121 -8.60 17.04 17.23
CA PRO A 121 -9.80 17.80 17.57
C PRO A 121 -10.81 17.93 16.42
N THR A 122 -10.34 18.02 15.17
CA THR A 122 -11.19 18.24 13.99
C THR A 122 -11.70 16.94 13.37
N GLY A 123 -10.89 15.88 13.45
CA GLY A 123 -11.07 14.58 12.79
C GLY A 123 -10.36 14.51 11.45
N LEU A 124 -10.07 13.28 11.02
CA LEU A 124 -9.48 13.00 9.70
C LEU A 124 -10.58 12.95 8.64
N PHE A 125 -10.47 13.76 7.59
CA PHE A 125 -11.44 13.77 6.49
C PHE A 125 -10.87 13.13 5.24
N ILE A 126 -11.64 12.24 4.62
CA ILE A 126 -11.31 11.54 3.39
C ILE A 126 -12.53 11.62 2.48
N ALA A 127 -12.45 12.41 1.42
CA ALA A 127 -13.56 12.70 0.50
C ALA A 127 -14.86 13.12 1.22
N GLY A 128 -14.74 14.00 2.21
CA GLY A 128 -15.86 14.48 3.03
C GLY A 128 -16.35 13.51 4.11
N THR A 129 -15.82 12.28 4.17
CA THR A 129 -16.11 11.34 5.25
C THR A 129 -15.21 11.62 6.46
N LYS A 130 -15.81 11.87 7.63
CA LYS A 130 -15.09 12.06 8.89
C LYS A 130 -14.72 10.71 9.53
N TYR A 131 -13.45 10.55 9.87
CA TYR A 131 -12.88 9.46 10.65
C TYR A 131 -12.37 10.01 11.98
N MET A 132 -12.60 9.29 13.07
CA MET A 132 -12.01 9.61 14.38
C MET A 132 -10.55 9.18 14.37
N VAL A 133 -9.64 10.12 14.65
CA VAL A 133 -8.21 9.82 14.78
C VAL A 133 -8.02 8.93 16.01
N ILE A 134 -7.33 7.81 15.83
CA ILE A 134 -6.94 6.89 16.89
C ILE A 134 -5.42 6.84 17.00
N GLN A 135 -4.91 6.18 18.03
CA GLN A 135 -3.48 6.11 18.30
C GLN A 135 -2.68 5.59 17.08
N GLY A 136 -1.88 6.48 16.50
CA GLY A 136 -0.94 6.23 15.41
C GLY A 136 0.51 6.07 15.90
N GLU A 137 1.46 6.18 14.98
CA GLU A 137 2.87 6.41 15.28
C GLU A 137 3.21 7.88 14.96
N PRO A 138 3.64 8.70 15.93
CA PRO A 138 3.93 10.12 15.70
C PRO A 138 4.91 10.33 14.54
N GLY A 139 4.50 11.13 13.55
CA GLY A 139 5.29 11.44 12.37
C GLY A 139 5.47 10.32 11.34
N ALA A 140 4.89 9.13 11.59
CA ALA A 140 5.04 7.97 10.70
C ALA A 140 3.71 7.37 10.26
N VAL A 141 2.73 7.21 11.16
CA VAL A 141 1.46 6.53 10.87
C VAL A 141 0.30 7.28 11.49
N ILE A 142 -0.69 7.61 10.67
CA ILE A 142 -1.98 8.15 11.10
C ILE A 142 -3.03 7.06 10.92
N ARG A 143 -3.90 6.89 11.92
CA ARG A 143 -4.98 5.90 11.89
C ARG A 143 -6.30 6.58 12.19
N GLY A 144 -7.32 6.22 11.42
CA GLY A 144 -8.68 6.71 11.59
C GLY A 144 -9.68 5.57 11.70
N LYS A 145 -10.74 5.75 12.49
CA LYS A 145 -11.84 4.79 12.63
C LYS A 145 -13.18 5.45 12.30
N LYS A 146 -14.06 4.72 11.63
CA LYS A 146 -15.46 5.11 11.38
C LYS A 146 -16.35 3.87 11.47
N GLY A 147 -17.10 3.74 12.56
CA GLY A 147 -17.95 2.56 12.77
C GLY A 147 -17.14 1.27 12.84
N ALA A 148 -17.47 0.30 12.00
CA ALA A 148 -16.76 -0.98 11.87
C ALA A 148 -15.48 -0.88 11.02
N GLY A 149 -15.45 0.05 10.07
CA GLY A 149 -14.30 0.30 9.19
C GLY A 149 -13.34 1.38 9.69
N GLY A 150 -12.34 1.67 8.86
CA GLY A 150 -11.34 2.67 9.15
C GLY A 150 -10.37 2.91 8.03
N ILE A 151 -9.31 3.65 8.36
CA ILE A 151 -8.25 4.03 7.44
C ILE A 151 -6.90 3.99 8.16
N CYS A 152 -5.87 3.56 7.45
CA CYS A 152 -4.48 3.65 7.87
C CYS A 152 -3.69 4.43 6.81
N ILE A 153 -2.86 5.36 7.26
CA ILE A 153 -2.03 6.21 6.41
C ILE A 153 -0.59 6.13 6.92
N LYS A 154 0.33 5.66 6.08
CA LYS A 154 1.77 5.57 6.39
C LYS A 154 2.54 6.60 5.57
N LYS A 155 3.30 7.47 6.25
CA LYS A 155 4.23 8.42 5.61
C LYS A 155 5.51 7.69 5.18
N THR A 156 5.98 8.04 3.98
CA THR A 156 7.29 7.67 3.44
C THR A 156 8.12 8.96 3.25
N GLY A 157 9.31 8.87 2.65
CA GLY A 157 10.15 10.04 2.40
C GLY A 157 9.53 11.04 1.42
N GLN A 158 8.79 10.56 0.41
CA GLN A 158 8.24 11.36 -0.68
C GLN A 158 6.75 11.10 -0.94
N ALA A 159 6.14 10.14 -0.25
CA ALA A 159 4.75 9.73 -0.46
C ALA A 159 4.04 9.36 0.84
N MET A 160 2.76 9.07 0.70
CA MET A 160 1.84 8.61 1.73
C MET A 160 1.04 7.44 1.16
N VAL A 161 1.05 6.33 1.87
CA VAL A 161 0.32 5.10 1.51
C VAL A 161 -0.98 5.07 2.30
N PHE A 162 -2.10 4.99 1.59
CA PHE A 162 -3.45 4.98 2.14
C PHE A 162 -4.06 3.58 2.00
N GLY A 163 -4.68 3.08 3.06
CA GLY A 163 -5.52 1.89 3.03
C GLY A 163 -6.79 2.07 3.81
N LEU A 164 -7.94 1.92 3.14
CA LEU A 164 -9.27 1.93 3.75
C LEU A 164 -9.76 0.50 3.86
N TYR A 165 -10.36 0.17 4.99
CA TYR A 165 -10.90 -1.15 5.28
C TYR A 165 -12.29 -1.05 5.88
N ASP A 166 -13.08 -2.10 5.67
CA ASP A 166 -14.35 -2.33 6.36
C ASP A 166 -14.36 -3.72 6.98
N GLU A 167 -15.40 -4.01 7.75
CA GLU A 167 -15.72 -5.39 8.15
C GLU A 167 -15.81 -6.31 6.91
N PRO A 168 -15.20 -7.52 6.94
CA PRO A 168 -14.62 -8.24 8.08
C PRO A 168 -13.13 -7.96 8.36
N VAL A 169 -12.51 -7.02 7.65
CA VAL A 169 -11.07 -6.74 7.80
C VAL A 169 -10.82 -6.03 9.13
N ALA A 170 -9.95 -6.61 9.96
CA ALA A 170 -9.58 -6.02 11.23
C ALA A 170 -8.61 -4.83 11.04
N PRO A 171 -8.62 -3.81 11.92
CA PRO A 171 -7.66 -2.70 11.87
C PRO A 171 -6.20 -3.16 11.82
N GLY A 172 -5.86 -4.22 12.56
CA GLY A 172 -4.51 -4.77 12.60
C GLY A 172 -4.07 -5.39 11.27
N GLN A 173 -5.01 -5.93 10.48
CA GLN A 173 -4.73 -6.46 9.14
C GLN A 173 -4.40 -5.33 8.17
N CYS A 174 -5.21 -4.25 8.17
CA CYS A 174 -4.93 -3.07 7.36
C CYS A 174 -3.57 -2.44 7.70
N ASN A 175 -3.27 -2.29 8.99
CA ASN A 175 -1.99 -1.75 9.45
C ASN A 175 -0.79 -2.54 8.90
N LYS A 176 -0.82 -3.88 8.97
CA LYS A 176 0.28 -4.71 8.46
C LYS A 176 0.55 -4.49 6.97
N VAL A 177 -0.51 -4.36 6.17
CA VAL A 177 -0.41 -4.18 4.72
C VAL A 177 0.13 -2.79 4.36
N VAL A 178 -0.48 -1.74 4.92
CA VAL A 178 -0.12 -0.35 4.64
C VAL A 178 1.28 -0.02 5.17
N GLU A 179 1.57 -0.38 6.42
CA GLU A 179 2.88 -0.13 7.04
C GLU A 179 3.97 -0.99 6.39
N GLY A 180 3.66 -2.23 6.00
CA GLY A 180 4.61 -3.11 5.33
C GLY A 180 5.07 -2.55 3.97
N LEU A 181 4.14 -2.02 3.17
CA LEU A 181 4.49 -1.35 1.91
C LEU A 181 5.24 -0.04 2.17
N GLY A 182 4.78 0.79 3.11
CA GLY A 182 5.44 2.06 3.39
C GLY A 182 6.87 1.89 3.94
N ASP A 183 7.10 0.92 4.81
CA ASP A 183 8.46 0.58 5.29
C ASP A 183 9.36 0.14 4.13
N TYR A 184 8.83 -0.66 3.18
CA TYR A 184 9.57 -1.03 1.97
C TYR A 184 9.94 0.19 1.12
N LEU A 185 9.00 1.13 0.91
CA LEU A 185 9.26 2.35 0.14
C LEU A 185 10.33 3.23 0.82
N VAL A 186 10.26 3.38 2.14
CA VAL A 186 11.28 4.09 2.92
C VAL A 186 12.65 3.42 2.80
N GLU A 187 12.71 2.08 2.85
CA GLU A 187 13.96 1.33 2.62
C GLU A 187 14.54 1.52 1.21
N GLN A 188 13.68 1.80 0.20
CA GLN A 188 14.11 2.16 -1.15
C GLN A 188 14.51 3.64 -1.30
N GLY A 189 14.40 4.45 -0.24
CA GLY A 189 14.71 5.88 -0.27
C GLY A 189 13.57 6.76 -0.81
N LEU A 190 12.34 6.25 -0.78
CA LEU A 190 11.12 6.91 -1.25
C LEU A 190 10.19 7.28 -0.09
#